data_AF-A0A1I7LYR3-F1
#
_entry.id   AF-A0A1I7LYR3-F1
#
_cell.length_a   1.000
_cell.length_b   1.000
_cell.length_c   1.000
_cell.angle_alpha   90.00
_cell.angle_beta   90.00
_cell.angle_gamma   90.00
#
_symmetry.space_group_name_H-M   'P 1'
#
loop_
_entity.id
_entity.type
_entity.pdbx_description
1 polymer ?
#
loop_
_entity_poly.entity_id
_entity_poly.type
_entity_poly.pdbx_seq_one_letter_code
_entity_poly.pdbx_strand_id
1 'polypeptide(L)'
;MATIEAFWSSVLFRTGRYKGNPFGRHQALGVLRPEHFARWLALFREIAAAHFTPEGAAALQDRAERIGASLEAGLFFRPETAGAPASGAGPSATGTPAR
;
A
#
# COMPACT_ATOMS: atom_id res chain seq x y z
N MET A 1 -19.99 10.01 -1.13
CA MET A 1 -19.76 8.84 -0.26
C MET A 1 -19.94 7.48 -0.97
N ALA A 2 -20.74 7.40 -2.05
CA ALA A 2 -21.05 6.15 -2.78
C ALA A 2 -19.85 5.23 -3.12
N THR A 3 -18.67 5.76 -3.41
CA THR A 3 -17.49 4.94 -3.75
C THR A 3 -17.00 4.06 -2.59
N ILE A 4 -16.93 4.62 -1.38
CA ILE A 4 -16.45 3.89 -0.19
C ILE A 4 -17.52 2.93 0.32
N GLU A 5 -18.79 3.30 0.21
CA GLU A 5 -19.92 2.40 0.49
C GLU A 5 -19.91 1.19 -0.46
N ALA A 6 -19.77 1.43 -1.77
CA ALA A 6 -19.66 0.36 -2.75
C ALA A 6 -18.45 -0.54 -2.47
N PHE A 7 -17.31 0.06 -2.07
CA PHE A 7 -16.10 -0.68 -1.71
C PHE A 7 -16.33 -1.63 -0.55
N TRP A 8 -16.81 -1.14 0.59
CA TRP A 8 -17.07 -1.97 1.76
C TRP A 8 -18.20 -2.97 1.53
N SER A 9 -19.22 -2.61 0.75
CA SER A 9 -20.27 -3.53 0.33
C SER A 9 -19.70 -4.71 -0.47
N SER A 10 -18.79 -4.45 -1.42
CA SER A 10 -18.10 -5.52 -2.16
C SER A 10 -17.19 -6.34 -1.24
N VAL A 11 -16.47 -5.69 -0.33
CA VAL A 11 -15.47 -6.34 0.54
C VAL A 11 -16.10 -7.27 1.57
N LEU A 12 -17.19 -6.84 2.21
CA LEU A 12 -17.83 -7.57 3.30
C LEU A 12 -18.92 -8.52 2.79
N PHE A 13 -19.72 -8.06 1.82
CA PHE A 13 -20.93 -8.77 1.39
C PHE A 13 -20.86 -9.29 -0.06
N ARG A 14 -19.68 -9.19 -0.70
CA ARG A 14 -19.44 -9.71 -2.06
C ARG A 14 -20.43 -9.20 -3.11
N THR A 15 -20.98 -8.00 -2.92
CA THR A 15 -22.01 -7.44 -3.81
C THR A 15 -21.50 -7.08 -5.20
N GLY A 16 -20.18 -6.95 -5.37
CA GLY A 16 -19.57 -6.61 -6.65
C GLY A 16 -19.86 -5.18 -7.13
N ARG A 17 -20.41 -4.31 -6.27
CA ARG A 17 -20.77 -2.92 -6.58
C ARG A 17 -19.56 -2.04 -6.86
N TYR A 18 -18.46 -2.27 -6.17
CA TYR A 18 -17.20 -1.58 -6.45
C TYR A 18 -16.47 -2.21 -7.64
N LYS A 19 -16.18 -1.39 -8.66
CA LYS A 19 -15.45 -1.76 -9.88
C LYS A 19 -14.13 -1.00 -10.05
N GLY A 20 -13.66 -0.34 -8.99
CA GLY A 20 -12.45 0.48 -9.05
C GLY A 20 -11.16 -0.32 -8.85
N ASN A 21 -10.03 0.37 -8.98
CA ASN A 21 -8.70 -0.12 -8.64
C ASN A 21 -8.20 0.63 -7.39
N PRO A 22 -8.31 0.05 -6.17
CA PRO A 22 -7.89 0.70 -4.95
C PRO A 22 -6.39 1.01 -4.99
N PHE A 23 -5.57 0.07 -5.41
CA PHE A 23 -4.11 0.23 -5.47
C PHE A 23 -3.72 1.44 -6.34
N GLY A 24 -4.20 1.48 -7.59
CA GLY A 24 -3.87 2.58 -8.51
C GLY A 24 -4.32 3.95 -8.01
N ARG A 25 -5.44 4.03 -7.28
CA ARG A 25 -5.91 5.28 -6.65
C ARG A 25 -4.97 5.77 -5.56
N HIS A 26 -4.45 4.86 -4.73
CA HIS A 26 -3.52 5.21 -3.65
C HIS A 26 -2.13 5.53 -4.20
N GLN A 27 -1.68 4.80 -5.24
CA GLN A 27 -0.42 5.07 -5.93
C GLN A 27 -0.41 6.47 -6.56
N ALA A 28 -1.50 6.86 -7.22
CA ALA A 28 -1.62 8.15 -7.88
C ALA A 28 -1.55 9.36 -6.93
N LEU A 29 -1.73 9.17 -5.61
CA LEU A 29 -1.60 10.26 -4.65
C LEU A 29 -0.17 10.76 -4.50
N GLY A 30 0.84 9.90 -4.68
CA GLY A 30 2.27 10.25 -4.60
C GLY A 30 2.79 10.75 -3.23
N VAL A 31 1.89 11.05 -2.27
CA VAL A 31 2.21 11.64 -0.96
C VAL A 31 2.05 10.66 0.20
N LEU A 32 1.65 9.41 -0.09
CA LEU A 32 1.45 8.41 0.95
C LEU A 32 2.79 7.97 1.56
N ARG A 33 2.78 7.80 2.88
CA ARG A 33 3.89 7.26 3.68
C ARG A 33 3.34 6.16 4.60
N PRO A 34 4.18 5.22 5.08
CA PRO A 34 3.76 4.16 6.01
C PRO A 34 2.95 4.67 7.20
N GLU A 35 3.31 5.82 7.77
CA GLU A 35 2.64 6.40 8.93
C GLU A 35 1.18 6.76 8.66
N HIS A 36 0.82 7.06 7.40
CA HIS A 36 -0.55 7.34 7.02
C HIS A 36 -1.43 6.08 7.11
N PHE A 37 -0.89 4.90 6.78
CA PHE A 37 -1.59 3.62 6.93
C PHE A 37 -1.77 3.26 8.40
N ALA A 38 -0.72 3.41 9.21
CA ALA A 38 -0.79 3.20 10.66
C ALA A 38 -1.84 4.12 11.32
N ARG A 39 -1.85 5.41 10.97
CA ARG A 39 -2.84 6.37 11.48
C ARG A 39 -4.26 6.02 11.06
N TRP A 40 -4.45 5.67 9.78
CA TRP A 40 -5.75 5.27 9.26
C TRP A 40 -6.29 4.01 9.95
N LEU A 41 -5.46 2.98 10.13
CA LEU A 41 -5.86 1.75 10.83
C LEU A 41 -6.21 2.00 12.30
N ALA A 42 -5.48 2.87 12.98
CA ALA A 42 -5.79 3.24 14.37
C ALA A 42 -7.18 3.89 14.48
N LEU A 43 -7.46 4.88 13.63
CA LEU A 43 -8.77 5.54 13.57
C LEU A 43 -9.88 4.55 13.19
N PHE A 44 -9.60 3.65 12.24
CA PHE A 44 -10.57 2.67 11.80
C PHE A 44 -10.94 1.69 12.93
N ARG A 45 -9.96 1.22 13.72
CA ARG A 45 -10.20 0.39 14.90
C ARG A 45 -11.07 1.08 15.94
N GLU A 46 -10.74 2.33 16.26
CA GLU A 46 -11.49 3.16 17.22
C GLU A 46 -12.97 3.27 16.81
N ILE A 47 -13.23 3.65 15.56
CA ILE A 47 -14.59 3.82 15.06
C ILE A 47 -15.31 2.48 14.91
N ALA A 48 -14.65 1.42 14.46
CA ALA A 48 -15.26 0.11 14.37
C ALA A 48 -15.71 -0.39 15.76
N ALA A 49 -14.88 -0.21 16.79
CA ALA A 49 -15.21 -0.59 18.16
C ALA A 49 -16.36 0.25 18.75
N ALA A 50 -16.47 1.52 18.37
CA ALA A 50 -17.53 2.41 18.85
C ALA A 50 -18.91 2.13 18.23
N HIS A 51 -18.96 1.57 17.02
CA HIS A 51 -20.20 1.47 16.23
C HIS A 51 -20.72 0.05 15.99
N PHE A 52 -19.91 -0.98 16.23
CA PHE A 52 -20.28 -2.37 15.96
C PHE A 52 -20.17 -3.24 17.22
N THR A 53 -20.79 -4.42 17.18
CA THR A 53 -20.56 -5.45 18.20
C THR A 53 -19.09 -5.86 18.23
N PRO A 54 -18.55 -6.39 19.34
CA PRO A 54 -17.15 -6.83 19.40
C PRO A 54 -16.75 -7.77 18.26
N GLU A 55 -17.62 -8.73 17.92
CA GLU A 55 -17.41 -9.66 16.80
C GLU A 55 -17.41 -8.94 15.43
N GLY A 56 -18.39 -8.05 15.20
CA GLY A 56 -18.48 -7.29 13.95
C GLY A 56 -17.30 -6.33 13.77
N ALA A 57 -16.89 -5.66 14.85
CA ALA A 57 -15.72 -4.79 14.87
C ALA A 57 -14.45 -5.58 14.55
N ALA A 58 -14.23 -6.73 15.18
CA ALA A 58 -13.06 -7.58 14.93
C ALA A 58 -12.99 -8.01 13.46
N ALA A 59 -14.10 -8.52 12.90
CA ALA A 59 -14.14 -8.94 11.50
C ALA A 59 -13.85 -7.79 10.52
N LEU A 60 -14.36 -6.58 10.82
CA LEU A 60 -14.15 -5.39 10.00
C LEU A 60 -12.70 -4.89 10.09
N GLN A 61 -12.13 -4.88 11.30
CA GLN A 61 -10.75 -4.50 11.57
C GLN A 61 -9.76 -5.44 10.89
N ASP A 62 -9.93 -6.76 11.03
CA ASP A 62 -9.12 -7.77 10.34
C ASP A 62 -9.08 -7.54 8.83
N ARG A 63 -10.23 -7.18 8.25
CA ARG A 63 -10.32 -6.93 6.81
C ARG A 63 -9.58 -5.65 6.42
N ALA A 64 -9.73 -4.58 7.20
CA ALA A 64 -9.04 -3.32 7.00
C ALA A 64 -7.52 -3.48 7.12
N GLU A 65 -7.04 -4.24 8.11
CA GLU A 65 -5.62 -4.50 8.32
C GLU A 65 -4.98 -5.24 7.14
N ARG A 66 -5.63 -6.30 6.64
CA ARG A 66 -5.15 -7.03 5.45
C ARG A 66 -5.09 -6.15 4.21
N ILE A 67 -6.10 -5.29 4.01
CA ILE A 67 -6.12 -4.33 2.89
C ILE A 67 -5.00 -3.30 3.04
N GLY A 68 -4.87 -2.72 4.24
CA GLY A 68 -3.83 -1.74 4.56
C GLY A 68 -2.43 -2.30 4.32
N ALA A 69 -2.13 -3.47 4.89
CA ALA A 69 -0.85 -4.15 4.70
C ALA A 69 -0.55 -4.46 3.23
N SER A 70 -1.55 -4.87 2.45
CA SER A 70 -1.37 -5.16 1.02
C SER A 70 -1.09 -3.90 0.20
N LEU A 71 -1.80 -2.80 0.49
CA LEU A 71 -1.57 -1.51 -0.18
C LEU A 71 -0.21 -0.94 0.19
N GLU A 72 0.13 -0.94 1.48
CA GLU A 72 1.41 -0.46 1.98
C GLU A 72 2.57 -1.25 1.36
N ALA A 73 2.51 -2.58 1.41
CA ALA A 73 3.52 -3.44 0.78
C ALA A 73 3.66 -3.13 -0.72
N GLY A 74 2.56 -3.06 -1.47
CA GLY A 74 2.65 -2.79 -2.91
C GLY A 74 3.16 -1.39 -3.27
N LEU A 75 2.94 -0.39 -2.41
CA LEU A 75 3.35 1.00 -2.67
C LEU A 75 4.81 1.27 -2.31
N PHE A 76 5.35 0.56 -1.32
CA PHE A 76 6.69 0.81 -0.81
C PHE A 76 7.69 -0.34 -1.07
N PHE A 77 7.23 -1.47 -1.60
CA PHE A 77 8.13 -2.54 -2.04
C PHE A 77 9.01 -2.07 -3.19
N ARG A 78 10.33 -2.12 -2.99
CA ARG A 78 11.32 -1.73 -3.99
C ARG A 78 12.28 -2.90 -4.29
N PRO A 79 12.14 -3.59 -5.43
CA PRO A 79 12.94 -4.77 -5.74
C PRO A 79 14.42 -4.44 -6.05
N GLU A 80 14.72 -3.23 -6.52
CA GLU A 80 16.07 -2.85 -7.00
C GLU A 80 17.10 -2.54 -5.89
N THR A 81 16.72 -2.53 -4.61
CA THR A 81 17.67 -2.32 -3.49
C THR A 81 18.16 -3.64 -2.87
N ALA A 82 17.57 -4.79 -3.24
CA ALA A 82 17.87 -6.08 -2.63
C ALA A 82 19.02 -6.87 -3.31
N GLY A 83 19.72 -6.30 -4.31
CA GLY A 83 20.73 -7.07 -5.05
C GLY A 83 21.57 -6.29 -6.07
N ALA A 84 21.96 -5.05 -5.81
CA ALA A 84 22.99 -4.39 -6.63
C ALA A 84 24.38 -4.67 -6.03
N PRO A 85 25.25 -5.48 -6.67
CA PRO A 85 26.66 -5.49 -6.28
C PRO A 85 27.25 -4.12 -6.62
N ALA A 86 27.84 -3.47 -5.62
CA ALA A 86 28.68 -2.31 -5.82
C ALA A 86 29.92 -2.75 -6.60
N SER A 87 29.84 -2.71 -7.93
CA SER A 87 31.03 -2.87 -8.77
C SER A 87 31.70 -1.50 -8.89
N GLY A 88 32.64 -1.27 -7.99
CA GLY A 88 33.67 -0.26 -8.18
C GLY A 88 34.63 -0.71 -9.27
N ALA A 89 34.75 0.09 -10.32
CA ALA A 89 35.90 0.21 -11.21
C ALA A 89 35.66 1.53 -11.96
N GLY A 90 36.21 2.67 -11.52
CA GLY A 90 37.62 3.00 -11.68
C GLY A 90 37.86 3.50 -13.12
N PRO A 91 37.99 4.81 -13.37
CA PRO A 91 38.21 5.31 -14.72
C PRO A 91 39.67 5.09 -15.13
N SER A 92 39.92 4.17 -16.07
CA SER A 92 41.21 4.10 -16.77
C SER A 92 41.16 4.96 -18.03
N ALA A 93 41.69 6.17 -17.91
CA ALA A 93 42.11 7.00 -19.03
C ALA A 93 43.61 6.80 -19.28
N THR A 94 43.99 6.37 -20.49
CA THR A 94 45.27 6.63 -21.19
C THR A 94 45.07 6.12 -22.64
N GLY A 95 45.09 6.91 -23.72
CA GLY A 95 46.16 7.81 -24.18
C GLY A 95 47.34 6.94 -24.67
N THR A 96 47.57 6.68 -25.97
CA THR A 96 48.27 7.53 -26.99
C THR A 96 48.83 6.53 -28.07
N PRO A 97 49.37 6.91 -29.25
CA PRO A 97 48.72 6.97 -30.57
C PRO A 97 49.35 6.05 -31.66
N ALA A 98 48.88 6.23 -32.90
CA ALA A 98 49.45 5.97 -34.23
C ALA A 98 50.82 5.26 -34.39
N ARG A 99 50.84 4.31 -35.34
CA ARG A 99 51.82 4.32 -36.43
C ARG A 99 51.23 3.68 -37.69
#